data_AF-A0A832II22-F1
#
_entry.id   AF-A0A832II22-F1
#
_cell.length_a   1.000
_cell.length_b   1.000
_cell.length_c   1.000
_cell.angle_alpha   90.00
_cell.angle_beta   90.00
_cell.angle_gamma   90.00
#
_symmetry.space_group_name_H-M   'P 1'
#
loop_
_entity.id
_entity.type
_entity.pdbx_description
1 polymer ?
#
loop_
_entity_poly.entity_id
_entity_poly.type
_entity_poly.pdbx_seq_one_letter_code
_entity_poly.pdbx_strand_id
1 'polypeptide(L)'
;MLTDLIKKIDENTEVIDYAVSKYFAKRLGVKDVKTIDALGTDGNLTFGQKINIFCDIMPLTKIDNAKFKVYSKINSEILQNDEFLAHPHSLSNLKSYSPFLFNTYLISNEISTAKEKLIFAIQQLADDVVRLTDEYIKKPKIYYNKNVGITLPQ
;
A
#
# COMPACT_ATOMS: atom_id res chain seq x y z
N MET A 1 2.94 -21.94 3.30
CA MET A 1 2.67 -21.10 2.11
C MET A 1 1.61 -20.05 2.36
N LEU A 2 0.36 -20.43 2.64
CA LEU A 2 -0.70 -19.44 2.80
C LEU A 2 -0.65 -18.71 4.15
N THR A 3 -0.41 -19.44 5.25
CA THR A 3 -0.18 -18.83 6.56
C THR A 3 0.99 -17.85 6.52
N ASP A 4 2.06 -18.19 5.81
CA ASP A 4 3.21 -17.31 5.60
C ASP A 4 2.84 -16.07 4.78
N LEU A 5 1.96 -16.22 3.77
CA LEU A 5 1.43 -15.09 3.03
C LEU A 5 0.63 -14.14 3.93
N ILE A 6 -0.28 -14.67 4.75
CA ILE A 6 -1.11 -13.88 5.67
C ILE A 6 -0.22 -13.10 6.63
N LYS A 7 0.72 -13.80 7.28
CA LYS A 7 1.69 -13.19 8.20
C LYS A 7 2.50 -12.08 7.52
N LYS A 8 3.00 -12.33 6.31
CA LYS A 8 3.76 -11.33 5.55
C LYS A 8 2.91 -10.11 5.20
N ILE A 9 1.65 -10.30 4.81
CA ILE A 9 0.74 -9.20 4.50
C ILE A 9 0.46 -8.38 5.75
N ASP A 10 0.22 -9.03 6.89
CA ASP A 10 0.01 -8.39 8.18
C ASP A 10 1.23 -7.53 8.58
N GLU A 11 2.42 -8.13 8.65
CA GLU A 11 3.68 -7.44 8.97
C GLU A 11 3.98 -6.27 8.02
N ASN A 12 3.83 -6.47 6.71
CA ASN A 12 4.07 -5.38 5.75
C ASN A 12 3.01 -4.29 5.86
N THR A 13 1.76 -4.62 6.19
CA THR A 13 0.69 -3.64 6.40
C THR A 13 1.02 -2.74 7.57
N GLU A 14 1.46 -3.29 8.70
CA GLU A 14 1.90 -2.49 9.85
C GLU A 14 3.04 -1.54 9.50
N VAL A 15 4.05 -2.03 8.76
CA VAL A 15 5.19 -1.22 8.30
C VAL A 15 4.73 -0.06 7.41
N ILE A 16 3.88 -0.36 6.42
CA ILE A 16 3.36 0.65 5.49
C ILE A 16 2.47 1.65 6.22
N ASP A 17 1.55 1.19 7.07
CA ASP A 17 0.63 2.03 7.82
C ASP A 17 1.38 3.01 8.72
N TYR A 18 2.38 2.51 9.46
CA TYR A 18 3.22 3.34 10.31
C TYR A 18 3.98 4.39 9.49
N ALA A 19 4.60 3.99 8.38
CA ALA A 19 5.36 4.91 7.52
C ALA A 19 4.47 6.00 6.91
N VAL A 20 3.32 5.64 6.36
CA VAL A 20 2.35 6.56 5.76
C VAL A 20 1.76 7.50 6.81
N SER A 21 1.37 6.98 7.97
CA SER A 21 0.82 7.79 9.07
C SER A 21 1.85 8.80 9.60
N LYS A 22 3.11 8.37 9.77
CA LYS A 22 4.22 9.26 10.14
C LYS A 22 4.48 10.33 9.09
N TYR A 23 4.38 9.97 7.81
CA TYR A 23 4.51 10.92 6.72
C TYR A 23 3.39 11.99 6.76
N PHE A 24 2.14 11.58 6.95
CA PHE A 24 1.02 12.51 7.09
C PHE A 24 1.16 13.41 8.33
N ALA A 25 1.52 12.87 9.49
CA ALA A 25 1.76 13.67 10.69
C ALA A 25 2.84 14.74 10.45
N LYS A 26 3.98 14.35 9.86
CA LYS A 26 5.05 15.27 9.49
C LYS A 26 4.57 16.35 8.51
N ARG A 27 3.73 16.00 7.53
CA ARG A 27 3.15 16.95 6.55
C ARG A 27 2.19 17.95 7.19
N LEU A 28 1.49 17.54 8.24
CA LEU A 28 0.58 18.38 9.03
C LEU A 28 1.31 19.21 10.10
N GLY A 29 2.64 19.11 10.20
CA GLY A 29 3.44 19.82 11.21
C GLY A 29 3.36 19.19 12.60
N VAL A 30 2.86 17.97 12.69
CA VAL A 30 2.67 17.25 13.95
C VAL A 30 3.82 16.27 14.18
N LYS A 31 4.38 16.27 15.39
CA LYS A 31 5.54 15.42 15.74
C LYS A 31 5.15 13.97 16.09
N ASP A 32 3.96 13.76 16.64
CA ASP A 32 3.49 12.44 17.07
C ASP A 32 2.18 12.07 16.36
N VAL A 33 2.18 10.93 15.66
CA VAL A 33 1.00 10.39 14.96
C VAL A 33 -0.18 10.20 15.92
N LYS A 34 0.08 9.85 17.18
CA LYS A 34 -0.96 9.65 18.20
C LYS A 34 -1.74 10.90 18.56
N THR A 35 -1.22 12.08 18.20
CA THR A 35 -1.92 13.35 18.44
C THR A 35 -2.91 13.71 17.33
N ILE A 36 -2.97 12.92 16.26
CA ILE A 36 -4.00 13.01 15.24
C ILE A 36 -4.87 11.76 15.38
N ASP A 37 -6.03 11.90 16.02
CA ASP A 37 -6.97 10.80 16.24
C ASP A 37 -7.26 10.03 14.95
N ALA A 38 -7.35 10.70 13.80
CA ALA A 38 -7.60 10.05 12.52
C ALA A 38 -6.45 9.15 12.01
N LEU A 39 -5.21 9.31 12.48
CA LEU A 39 -4.03 8.62 11.95
C LEU A 39 -3.43 7.57 12.90
N GLY A 40 -3.84 7.56 14.17
CA GLY A 40 -3.43 6.57 15.15
C GLY A 40 -3.92 5.15 14.82
N THR A 41 -3.46 4.18 15.61
CA THR A 41 -3.84 2.76 15.48
C THR A 41 -5.34 2.53 15.70
N ASP A 42 -5.95 3.31 16.59
CA ASP A 42 -7.40 3.33 16.85
C ASP A 42 -8.12 4.43 16.06
N GLY A 43 -7.47 4.94 15.02
CA GLY A 43 -7.94 6.11 14.30
C GLY A 43 -9.07 5.85 13.32
N ASN A 44 -9.82 6.90 13.01
CA ASN A 44 -10.98 6.82 12.12
C ASN A 44 -10.63 6.47 10.65
N LEU A 45 -9.36 6.57 10.24
CA LEU A 45 -8.93 6.18 8.89
C LEU A 45 -8.39 4.76 8.87
N THR A 46 -9.02 3.92 8.07
CA THR A 46 -8.55 2.56 7.79
C THR A 46 -7.26 2.59 6.95
N PHE A 47 -6.52 1.48 6.98
CA PHE A 47 -5.34 1.30 6.12
C PHE A 47 -5.64 1.65 4.65
N GLY A 48 -6.74 1.14 4.09
CA GLY A 48 -7.11 1.42 2.70
C GLY A 48 -7.41 2.89 2.43
N GLN A 49 -8.03 3.61 3.39
CA GLN A 49 -8.25 5.05 3.27
C GLN A 49 -6.92 5.83 3.28
N LYS A 50 -5.99 5.47 4.17
CA LYS A 50 -4.65 6.06 4.21
C LYS A 50 -3.88 5.83 2.92
N ILE A 51 -3.93 4.62 2.35
CA ILE A 51 -3.31 4.31 1.06
C ILE A 51 -3.92 5.12 -0.08
N ASN A 52 -5.25 5.30 -0.11
CA ASN A 52 -5.89 6.12 -1.15
C ASN A 52 -5.41 7.58 -1.06
N ILE A 53 -5.43 8.18 0.14
CA ILE A 53 -4.91 9.53 0.34
C ILE A 53 -3.44 9.62 -0.08
N PHE A 54 -2.62 8.62 0.30
CA PHE A 54 -1.22 8.58 -0.09
C PHE A 54 -1.05 8.57 -1.61
N CYS A 55 -1.84 7.76 -2.31
CA CYS A 55 -1.84 7.69 -3.77
C CYS A 55 -2.28 8.99 -4.45
N ASP A 56 -3.18 9.75 -3.82
CA ASP A 56 -3.71 10.99 -4.37
C ASP A 56 -2.73 12.17 -4.22
N ILE A 57 -1.93 12.17 -3.16
CA ILE A 57 -0.99 13.28 -2.88
C ILE A 57 0.44 13.01 -3.37
N MET A 58 0.79 11.75 -3.62
CA MET A 58 2.12 11.39 -4.09
C MET A 58 2.17 11.36 -5.62
N PRO A 59 3.26 11.84 -6.24
CA PRO A 59 3.45 11.77 -7.69
C PRO A 59 3.86 10.35 -8.11
N LEU A 60 2.99 9.37 -7.87
CA LEU A 60 3.21 7.97 -8.22
C LEU A 60 3.13 7.79 -9.73
N THR A 61 3.95 6.90 -10.28
CA THR A 61 3.72 6.40 -11.64
C THR A 61 2.38 5.65 -11.71
N LYS A 62 1.81 5.51 -12.92
CA LYS A 62 0.56 4.75 -13.10
C LYS A 62 0.66 3.32 -12.56
N ILE A 63 1.81 2.67 -12.76
CA ILE A 63 2.04 1.30 -12.32
C ILE A 63 2.19 1.21 -10.80
N ASP A 64 2.89 2.15 -10.17
CA ASP A 64 3.05 2.14 -8.71
C ASP A 64 1.74 2.46 -8.00
N ASN A 65 0.94 3.41 -8.52
CA ASN A 65 -0.41 3.67 -8.01
C ASN A 65 -1.29 2.41 -8.07
N ALA A 66 -1.22 1.67 -9.18
CA ALA A 66 -1.94 0.39 -9.31
C ALA A 66 -1.46 -0.64 -8.27
N LYS A 67 -0.15 -0.76 -8.02
CA LYS A 67 0.39 -1.66 -7.01
C LYS A 67 -0.14 -1.35 -5.60
N PHE A 68 -0.11 -0.08 -5.19
CA PHE A 68 -0.67 0.34 -3.89
C PHE A 68 -2.16 0.00 -3.77
N LYS A 69 -2.95 0.29 -4.81
CA LYS A 69 -4.40 0.00 -4.82
C LYS A 69 -4.71 -1.50 -4.78
N VAL A 70 -4.00 -2.29 -5.58
CA VAL A 70 -4.15 -3.75 -5.60
C VAL A 70 -3.74 -4.34 -4.25
N TYR A 71 -2.64 -3.88 -3.66
CA TYR A 71 -2.20 -4.32 -2.33
C TYR A 71 -3.23 -3.98 -1.25
N SER A 72 -3.77 -2.75 -1.24
CA SER A 72 -4.82 -2.36 -0.30
C SER A 72 -6.07 -3.24 -0.43
N LYS A 73 -6.44 -3.64 -1.65
CA LYS A 73 -7.57 -4.55 -1.86
C LYS A 73 -7.29 -5.96 -1.37
N ILE A 74 -6.10 -6.49 -1.65
CA ILE A 74 -5.67 -7.80 -1.16
C ILE A 74 -5.61 -7.83 0.36
N ASN A 75 -5.12 -6.76 1.00
CA ASN A 75 -5.11 -6.60 2.44
C ASN A 75 -6.53 -6.71 3.03
N SER A 76 -7.50 -5.97 2.49
CA SER A 76 -8.89 -6.06 2.94
C SER A 76 -9.48 -7.46 2.73
N GLU A 77 -9.20 -8.10 1.60
CA GLU A 77 -9.68 -9.47 1.29
C GLU A 77 -9.08 -10.55 2.19
N ILE A 78 -7.87 -10.34 2.73
CA ILE A 78 -7.15 -11.34 3.52
C ILE A 78 -7.28 -11.09 5.03
N LEU A 79 -7.17 -9.84 5.48
CA LEU A 79 -7.12 -9.50 6.90
C LEU A 79 -8.45 -8.96 7.46
N GLN A 80 -9.35 -8.48 6.60
CA GLN A 80 -10.63 -7.88 7.03
C GLN A 80 -11.84 -8.74 6.62
N ASN A 81 -11.60 -9.88 5.98
CA ASN A 81 -12.64 -10.81 5.57
C ASN A 81 -12.69 -12.00 6.53
N ASP A 82 -13.69 -12.00 7.42
CA ASP A 82 -13.91 -13.06 8.41
C ASP A 82 -14.09 -14.45 7.76
N GLU A 83 -14.67 -14.50 6.56
CA GLU A 83 -14.84 -15.75 5.80
C GLU A 83 -13.49 -16.32 5.36
N PHE A 84 -12.57 -15.45 4.91
CA PHE A 84 -11.22 -15.83 4.54
C PHE A 84 -10.40 -16.28 5.76
N LEU A 85 -10.53 -15.58 6.89
CA LEU A 85 -9.85 -15.95 8.13
C LEU A 85 -10.37 -17.29 8.68
N ALA A 86 -11.67 -17.56 8.53
CA ALA A 86 -12.28 -18.84 8.90
C ALA A 86 -11.92 -19.98 7.92
N HIS A 87 -11.76 -19.67 6.63
CA HIS A 87 -11.50 -20.65 5.57
C HIS A 87 -10.36 -20.20 4.63
N PRO A 88 -9.11 -20.12 5.12
CA PRO A 88 -8.01 -19.51 4.37
C PRO A 88 -7.72 -20.23 3.05
N HIS A 89 -8.12 -21.49 2.91
CA HIS A 89 -7.76 -22.33 1.76
C HIS A 89 -8.18 -21.79 0.37
N SER A 90 -9.14 -20.85 0.28
CA SER A 90 -9.64 -20.31 -0.98
C SER A 90 -9.08 -18.91 -1.32
N LEU A 91 -8.26 -18.82 -2.37
CA LEU A 91 -7.85 -17.53 -2.97
C LEU A 91 -8.85 -17.06 -4.05
N SER A 92 -10.10 -17.51 -4.01
CA SER A 92 -11.11 -17.25 -5.05
C SER A 92 -11.32 -15.76 -5.31
N ASN A 93 -11.36 -14.96 -4.26
CA ASN A 93 -11.67 -13.53 -4.35
C ASN A 93 -10.52 -12.73 -4.97
N LEU A 94 -9.30 -13.26 -4.88
CA LEU A 94 -8.11 -12.62 -5.43
C LEU A 94 -7.91 -12.89 -6.93
N LYS A 95 -8.74 -13.77 -7.54
CA LYS A 95 -8.64 -14.12 -8.97
C LYS A 95 -8.78 -12.91 -9.89
N SER A 96 -9.53 -11.89 -9.49
CA SER A 96 -9.71 -10.66 -10.24
C SER A 96 -8.41 -9.86 -10.42
N TYR A 97 -7.44 -10.03 -9.50
CA TYR A 97 -6.14 -9.36 -9.55
C TYR A 97 -5.05 -10.17 -10.28
N SER A 98 -5.29 -11.46 -10.52
CA SER A 98 -4.32 -12.37 -11.14
C SER A 98 -3.72 -11.85 -12.45
N PRO A 99 -4.48 -11.28 -13.42
CA PRO A 99 -3.89 -10.79 -14.66
C PRO A 99 -2.84 -9.68 -14.41
N PHE A 100 -3.14 -8.74 -13.52
CA PHE A 100 -2.21 -7.67 -13.16
C PHE A 100 -0.98 -8.23 -12.44
N LEU A 101 -1.18 -9.09 -11.45
CA LEU A 101 -0.13 -9.69 -10.65
C LEU A 101 0.83 -10.54 -11.49
N PHE A 102 0.28 -11.36 -12.38
CA PHE A 102 1.07 -12.24 -13.24
C PHE A 102 1.88 -11.44 -14.25
N ASN A 103 1.27 -10.44 -14.90
CA ASN A 103 1.98 -9.58 -15.84
C ASN A 103 3.07 -8.72 -15.18
N THR A 104 2.94 -8.45 -13.87
CA THR A 104 3.89 -7.59 -13.14
C THR A 104 5.06 -8.39 -12.55
N TYR A 105 4.82 -9.60 -12.03
CA TYR A 105 5.80 -10.32 -11.20
C TYR A 105 6.21 -11.70 -11.74
N LEU A 106 5.57 -12.22 -12.79
CA LEU A 106 5.93 -13.52 -13.37
C LEU A 106 6.65 -13.33 -14.71
N ILE A 107 7.89 -13.80 -14.77
CA ILE A 107 8.78 -13.63 -15.94
C ILE A 107 8.91 -14.95 -16.74
N SER A 108 8.58 -16.11 -16.15
CA SER A 108 8.74 -17.41 -16.80
C SER A 108 7.53 -18.34 -16.65
N ASN A 109 7.40 -19.27 -17.62
CA ASN A 109 6.40 -20.33 -17.66
C ASN A 109 6.77 -21.55 -16.80
N GLU A 110 7.41 -21.35 -15.64
CA GLU A 110 7.62 -22.48 -14.73
C GLU A 110 6.27 -23.09 -14.32
N ILE A 111 6.24 -24.43 -14.24
CA ILE A 111 5.05 -25.23 -13.97
C ILE A 111 4.75 -25.13 -12.47
N SER A 112 4.20 -23.99 -12.06
CA SER A 112 3.56 -23.81 -10.77
C SER A 112 2.05 -23.71 -10.99
N THR A 113 1.27 -24.25 -10.05
CA THR A 113 -0.18 -24.13 -10.06
C THR A 113 -0.60 -22.66 -10.05
N ALA A 114 -1.78 -22.33 -10.56
CA ALA A 114 -2.30 -20.95 -10.53
C ALA A 114 -2.33 -20.36 -9.10
N LYS A 115 -2.52 -21.23 -8.10
CA LYS A 115 -2.48 -20.86 -6.67
C LYS A 115 -1.07 -20.44 -6.23
N GLU A 116 -0.04 -21.21 -6.57
CA GLU A 116 1.34 -20.90 -6.22
C GLU A 116 1.84 -19.63 -6.92
N LYS A 117 1.50 -19.47 -8.21
CA LYS A 117 1.78 -18.25 -8.98
C LYS A 117 1.17 -17.02 -8.33
N LEU A 118 -0.06 -17.15 -7.85
CA LEU A 118 -0.76 -16.08 -7.15
C LEU A 118 -0.12 -15.76 -5.80
N ILE A 119 0.16 -16.77 -4.97
CA ILE A 119 0.85 -16.56 -3.68
C ILE A 119 2.18 -15.85 -3.90
N PHE A 120 3.00 -16.33 -4.85
CA PHE A 120 4.29 -15.72 -5.16
C PHE A 120 4.13 -14.26 -5.61
N ALA A 121 3.24 -13.98 -6.56
CA ALA A 121 3.04 -12.63 -7.06
C ALA A 121 2.53 -11.66 -5.98
N ILE A 122 1.70 -12.13 -5.05
CA ILE A 122 1.26 -11.32 -3.91
C ILE A 122 2.42 -11.06 -2.94
N GLN A 123 3.28 -12.05 -2.68
CA GLN A 123 4.48 -11.84 -1.85
C GLN A 123 5.41 -10.79 -2.47
N GLN A 124 5.64 -10.86 -3.77
CA GLN A 124 6.44 -9.86 -4.50
C GLN A 124 5.80 -8.48 -4.45
N LEU A 125 4.47 -8.39 -4.65
CA LEU A 125 3.74 -7.14 -4.49
C LEU A 125 3.90 -6.56 -3.08
N ALA A 126 3.78 -7.39 -2.04
CA ALA A 126 3.89 -6.94 -0.66
C ALA A 126 5.27 -6.33 -0.37
N ASP A 127 6.34 -6.96 -0.84
CA ASP A 127 7.71 -6.43 -0.69
C ASP A 127 7.93 -5.15 -1.50
N ASP A 128 7.38 -5.12 -2.71
CA ASP A 128 7.51 -3.98 -3.60
C ASP A 128 6.79 -2.74 -3.05
N VAL A 129 5.60 -2.91 -2.46
CA VAL A 129 4.87 -1.79 -1.84
C VAL A 129 5.59 -1.25 -0.61
N VAL A 130 6.22 -2.08 0.22
CA VAL A 130 7.08 -1.61 1.33
C VAL A 130 8.23 -0.76 0.78
N ARG A 131 8.95 -1.28 -0.23
CA ARG A 131 10.06 -0.56 -0.89
C ARG A 131 9.59 0.77 -1.49
N LEU A 132 8.50 0.77 -2.26
CA LEU A 132 7.94 1.96 -2.87
C LEU A 132 7.49 2.99 -1.83
N THR A 133 6.89 2.55 -0.73
CA THR A 133 6.49 3.43 0.38
C THR A 133 7.70 4.20 0.90
N ASP A 134 8.79 3.49 1.18
CA ASP A 134 10.05 4.10 1.63
C ASP A 134 10.64 5.07 0.60
N GLU A 135 10.68 4.66 -0.68
CA GLU A 135 11.20 5.49 -1.77
C GLU A 135 10.41 6.79 -1.95
N TYR A 136 9.09 6.71 -1.98
CA TYR A 136 8.23 7.87 -2.20
C TYR A 136 8.24 8.80 -0.99
N ILE A 137 8.31 8.28 0.24
CA ILE A 137 8.40 9.10 1.46
C ILE A 137 9.77 9.79 1.57
N LYS A 138 10.86 9.13 1.15
CA LYS A 138 12.23 9.67 1.22
C LYS A 138 12.60 10.60 0.07
N LYS A 139 12.00 10.44 -1.12
CA LYS A 139 12.29 11.31 -2.27
C LYS A 139 12.04 12.78 -1.88
N PRO A 140 13.08 13.64 -1.93
CA PRO A 140 12.89 15.05 -1.63
C PRO A 140 11.87 15.62 -2.61
N LYS A 141 10.97 16.45 -2.10
CA LYS A 141 10.10 17.28 -2.95
C LYS A 141 11.00 18.04 -3.91
N ILE A 142 10.90 17.76 -5.21
CA ILE A 142 11.21 18.81 -6.19
C ILE A 142 10.10 19.83 -6.01
N TYR A 143 10.33 20.81 -5.15
CA TYR A 143 9.46 21.96 -5.05
C TYR A 143 9.46 22.64 -6.41
N TYR A 144 8.32 22.61 -7.11
CA TYR A 144 8.01 23.65 -8.07
C TYR A 144 7.74 24.92 -7.26
N ASN A 145 8.81 25.61 -6.86
CA ASN A 145 8.72 26.97 -6.34
C ASN A 145 8.57 27.89 -7.55
N LYS A 146 7.37 27.94 -8.14
CA LYS A 146 7.04 29.06 -9.02
C LYS A 146 6.74 30.21 -8.08
N ASN A 147 7.70 31.10 -7.91
CA ASN A 147 7.50 32.44 -7.37
C ASN A 147 6.21 33.01 -8.00
N VAL A 148 5.09 32.90 -7.29
CA VAL A 148 3.93 33.76 -7.55
C VAL A 148 4.26 35.04 -6.80
N GLY A 149 4.84 35.98 -7.53
CA GLY A 149 5.12 37.31 -7.01
C GLY A 149 3.82 37.92 -6.52
N ILE A 150 3.69 38.06 -5.20
CA ILE A 150 2.69 38.92 -4.60
C ILE A 150 3.36 40.29 -4.53
N THR A 151 3.17 41.10 -5.57
CA THR A 151 3.35 42.54 -5.46
C THR A 151 2.16 43.10 -4.67
N LEU A 152 2.43 43.59 -3.45
CA LEU A 152 1.48 44.43 -2.72
C LEU A 152 1.43 45.81 -3.41
N PRO A 153 0.24 46.38 -3.66
CA PRO A 153 0.14 47.75 -4.16
C PRO A 153 0.65 48.74 -3.11
N GLN A 154 1.39 49.76 -3.58
CA GLN A 154 1.88 50.89 -2.81
C GLN A 154 0.75 51.77 -2.30
#